data_AF-A0A5C1NCD1-F1
#
_entry.id   AF-A0A5C1NCD1-F1
#
_cell.length_a   1.000
_cell.length_b   1.000
_cell.length_c   1.000
_cell.angle_alpha   90.00
_cell.angle_beta   90.00
_cell.angle_gamma   90.00
#
_symmetry.space_group_name_H-M   'P 1'
#
loop_
_entity.id
_entity.type
_entity.pdbx_description
1 polymer ?
#
loop_
_entity_poly.entity_id
_entity_poly.type
_entity_poly.pdbx_seq_one_letter_code
_entity_poly.pdbx_strand_id
1 'polypeptide(L)'
;MANIPKRIIQFCHNPDHAPERILKAAETTRHNLSEYDYILADDELAKKVIKENWGENLYSWYCLNQIPASRADIARLVLVHHYGGIYVDLSMQMRNSFDDYLDEDIILLKRDDFSQYQDNPQSAHFTNSIIGAPKGSPFLEALIAKIKLNFYLSRFNYDVINCTGPGVINQLLKDVSGKFFPCPVSFKKANKNLFDYVRVKGFSNSWTEQQKEGIIPKGKNTHTRIRKYADYQRIRKDMSDGELHVHIGWPKVGSTSIQDFFKDNSNRNGFYYPQAGRPNNVRAHHQLVKHKFQGPVANAFINEIKGHRQVVISSEQISVDMLNDDFLESLQAFAIRCGRKLTLYVYLKNVFDFIESAYAQCLRTDLYGIVPGDYTGNIDDFVRDSLSGPLSHLVQYGRCLEKLSAVFGEESLCIRNLEKDVENKDVLSDFLKCIGYPAMRNNSARMKRSNVSLSTVEKAVILELNRLGYSREEKADTIKSLSSEQLKNNNRQGKLLCDAINLDPNKDFLARIKKLCREVCDSNNVSPVDRSLYNFNRRMKANCTYDELMGESYIKNLLSSSS
;
A
#
# COMPACT_ATOMS: atom_id res chain seq x y z
N MET A 1 -35.18 -7.36 6.10
CA MET A 1 -34.15 -7.95 6.99
C MET A 1 -33.25 -6.81 7.39
N ALA A 2 -32.92 -6.68 8.68
CA ALA A 2 -31.96 -5.69 9.15
C ALA A 2 -30.60 -5.86 8.46
N ASN A 3 -29.92 -4.75 8.13
CA ASN A 3 -28.59 -4.79 7.52
C ASN A 3 -27.54 -5.24 8.54
N ILE A 4 -27.64 -4.77 9.79
CA ILE A 4 -26.76 -5.17 10.89
C ILE A 4 -27.37 -6.34 11.65
N PRO A 5 -26.67 -7.50 11.76
CA PRO A 5 -27.14 -8.63 12.57
C PRO A 5 -27.39 -8.25 14.04
N LYS A 6 -28.42 -8.83 14.67
CA LYS A 6 -28.66 -8.77 16.13
C LYS A 6 -27.56 -9.54 16.88
N ARG A 7 -26.38 -8.95 16.95
CA ARG A 7 -25.19 -9.52 17.59
C ARG A 7 -24.41 -8.45 18.34
N ILE A 8 -24.06 -8.75 19.59
CA ILE A 8 -23.15 -7.96 20.42
C ILE A 8 -21.81 -8.65 20.49
N ILE A 9 -20.75 -7.89 20.25
CA ILE A 9 -19.37 -8.34 20.35
C ILE A 9 -18.66 -7.49 21.40
N GLN A 10 -18.08 -8.12 22.42
CA GLN A 10 -17.16 -7.46 23.36
C GLN A 10 -15.81 -8.17 23.30
N PHE A 11 -14.73 -7.46 23.63
CA PHE A 11 -13.37 -8.01 23.57
C PHE A 11 -12.66 -7.89 24.92
N CYS A 12 -12.06 -8.98 25.36
CA CYS A 12 -11.20 -9.06 26.53
C CYS A 12 -9.95 -9.87 26.17
N HIS A 13 -8.81 -9.19 26.00
CA HIS A 13 -7.55 -9.85 25.61
C HIS A 13 -7.12 -10.99 26.56
N ASN A 14 -7.48 -10.90 27.84
CA ASN A 14 -7.19 -11.91 28.86
C ASN A 14 -8.29 -11.92 29.93
N PRO A 15 -9.34 -12.74 29.76
CA PRO A 15 -10.46 -12.81 30.71
C PRO A 15 -10.03 -13.24 32.11
N ASP A 16 -9.06 -14.15 32.25
CA ASP A 16 -8.60 -14.69 33.54
C ASP A 16 -7.98 -13.62 34.46
N HIS A 17 -7.48 -12.53 33.86
CA HIS A 17 -6.84 -11.43 34.58
C HIS A 17 -7.69 -10.16 34.58
N ALA A 18 -8.91 -10.21 34.02
CA ALA A 18 -9.80 -9.07 34.01
C ALA A 18 -10.43 -8.86 35.41
N PRO A 19 -10.66 -7.61 35.84
CA PRO A 19 -11.37 -7.36 37.08
C PRO A 19 -12.76 -7.99 37.08
N GLU A 20 -13.12 -8.71 38.14
CA GLU A 20 -14.42 -9.40 38.27
C GLU A 20 -15.61 -8.47 37.99
N ARG A 21 -15.52 -7.21 38.42
CA ARG A 21 -16.56 -6.18 38.17
C ARG A 21 -16.78 -5.89 36.68
N ILE A 22 -15.73 -5.98 35.86
CA ILE A 22 -15.82 -5.79 34.40
C ILE A 22 -16.45 -7.03 33.74
N LEU A 23 -16.09 -8.24 34.19
CA LEU A 23 -16.71 -9.46 33.69
C LEU A 23 -18.20 -9.55 34.04
N LYS A 24 -18.58 -9.17 35.27
CA LYS A 24 -19.99 -9.04 35.69
C LYS A 24 -20.77 -8.04 34.84
N ALA A 25 -20.12 -6.96 34.40
CA ALA A 25 -20.73 -5.98 33.50
C ALA A 25 -21.04 -6.60 32.13
N ALA A 26 -20.12 -7.40 31.59
CA ALA A 26 -20.28 -8.13 30.34
C ALA A 26 -21.41 -9.19 30.43
N GLU A 27 -21.48 -9.92 31.55
CA GLU A 27 -22.59 -10.85 31.83
C GLU A 27 -23.94 -10.12 31.93
N THR A 28 -23.97 -8.96 32.58
CA THR A 28 -25.17 -8.13 32.67
C THR A 28 -25.60 -7.61 31.29
N THR A 29 -24.65 -7.18 30.45
CA THR A 29 -24.91 -6.83 29.05
C THR A 29 -25.55 -7.99 28.30
N ARG A 30 -24.99 -9.20 28.41
CA ARG A 30 -25.53 -10.41 27.78
C ARG A 30 -26.95 -10.73 28.25
N HIS A 31 -27.22 -10.55 29.55
CA HIS A 31 -28.55 -10.78 30.11
C HIS A 31 -29.58 -9.74 29.62
N ASN A 32 -29.22 -8.46 29.67
CA ASN A 32 -30.10 -7.36 29.26
C ASN A 32 -30.41 -7.40 27.75
N LEU A 33 -29.48 -7.90 26.94
CA LEU A 33 -29.62 -8.04 25.49
C LEU A 33 -29.80 -9.52 25.10
N SER A 34 -30.69 -10.24 25.81
CA SER A 34 -30.91 -11.68 25.61
C SER A 34 -31.42 -12.08 24.21
N GLU A 35 -31.99 -11.14 23.45
CA GLU A 35 -32.38 -11.33 22.05
C GLU A 35 -31.23 -11.19 21.04
N TYR A 36 -30.04 -10.75 21.49
CA TYR A 36 -28.85 -10.63 20.65
C TYR A 36 -27.96 -11.86 20.81
N ASP A 37 -27.40 -12.33 19.70
CA ASP A 37 -26.24 -13.22 19.73
C ASP A 37 -25.11 -12.51 20.48
N TYR A 38 -24.46 -13.20 21.43
CA TYR A 38 -23.42 -12.58 22.24
C TYR A 38 -22.07 -13.27 22.06
N ILE A 39 -21.05 -12.49 21.71
CA ILE A 39 -19.66 -12.95 21.57
C ILE A 39 -18.78 -12.15 22.53
N LEU A 40 -18.18 -12.84 23.51
CA LEU A 40 -17.03 -12.32 24.25
C LEU A 40 -15.76 -12.91 23.64
N ALA A 41 -15.05 -12.11 22.85
CA ALA A 41 -13.84 -12.50 22.15
C ALA A 41 -12.58 -12.22 22.97
N ASP A 42 -11.53 -13.01 22.73
CA ASP A 42 -10.19 -12.84 23.29
C ASP A 42 -9.13 -12.71 22.19
N ASP A 43 -7.85 -12.58 22.60
CA ASP A 43 -6.72 -12.49 21.67
C ASP A 43 -6.63 -13.73 20.75
N GLU A 44 -7.02 -14.93 21.22
CA GLU A 44 -6.93 -16.17 20.43
C GLU A 44 -7.96 -16.22 19.30
N LEU A 45 -9.21 -15.85 19.59
CA LEU A 45 -10.25 -15.73 18.58
C LEU A 45 -9.89 -14.63 17.56
N ALA A 46 -9.43 -13.47 18.02
CA ALA A 46 -9.01 -12.39 17.13
C ALA A 46 -7.86 -12.81 16.22
N LYS A 47 -6.82 -13.45 16.76
CA LYS A 47 -5.70 -14.04 16.01
C LYS A 47 -6.17 -15.01 14.94
N LYS A 48 -7.07 -15.92 15.28
CA LYS A 48 -7.65 -16.89 14.33
C LYS A 48 -8.34 -16.19 13.17
N VAL A 49 -9.25 -15.25 13.46
CA VAL A 49 -9.99 -14.49 12.44
C VAL A 49 -9.02 -13.70 11.55
N ILE A 50 -8.00 -13.06 12.14
CA ILE A 50 -6.99 -12.31 11.38
C ILE A 50 -6.21 -13.23 10.45
N LYS A 51 -5.72 -14.37 10.95
CA LYS A 51 -4.91 -15.29 10.17
C LYS A 51 -5.68 -15.87 8.98
N GLU A 52 -6.94 -16.23 9.20
CA GLU A 52 -7.80 -16.85 8.18
C GLU A 52 -8.29 -15.85 7.12
N ASN A 53 -8.46 -14.57 7.46
CA ASN A 53 -9.18 -13.61 6.59
C ASN A 53 -8.35 -12.38 6.16
N TRP A 54 -7.27 -12.02 6.86
CA TRP A 54 -6.59 -10.72 6.70
C TRP A 54 -5.09 -10.80 6.39
N GLY A 55 -4.54 -12.02 6.41
CA GLY A 55 -3.18 -12.36 6.00
C GLY A 55 -2.13 -12.25 7.11
N GLU A 56 -0.95 -12.83 6.84
CA GLU A 56 0.15 -12.97 7.81
C GLU A 56 0.71 -11.62 8.31
N ASN A 57 0.66 -10.55 7.51
CA ASN A 57 1.18 -9.24 7.91
C ASN A 57 0.38 -8.66 9.09
N LEU A 58 -0.96 -8.63 8.98
CA LEU A 58 -1.82 -8.13 10.06
C LEU A 58 -1.75 -9.04 11.28
N TYR A 59 -1.66 -10.36 11.07
CA TYR A 59 -1.46 -11.34 12.13
C TYR A 59 -0.17 -11.07 12.92
N SER A 60 0.93 -10.83 12.19
CA SER A 60 2.25 -10.55 12.79
C SER A 60 2.27 -9.23 13.55
N TRP A 61 1.69 -8.15 12.99
CA TRP A 61 1.55 -6.88 13.71
C TRP A 61 0.68 -7.03 14.95
N TYR A 62 -0.42 -7.77 14.88
CA TYR A 62 -1.27 -8.04 16.03
C TYR A 62 -0.52 -8.78 17.13
N CYS A 63 0.27 -9.80 16.78
CA CYS A 63 1.05 -10.58 17.75
C CYS A 63 2.21 -9.78 18.37
N LEU A 64 2.84 -8.88 17.61
CA LEU A 64 3.92 -8.01 18.11
C LEU A 64 3.41 -6.79 18.88
N ASN A 65 2.14 -6.41 18.67
CA ASN A 65 1.54 -5.28 19.34
C ASN A 65 1.49 -5.52 20.85
N GLN A 66 2.35 -4.81 21.58
CA GLN A 66 2.52 -5.01 23.02
C GLN A 66 1.46 -4.30 23.86
N ILE A 67 0.58 -3.49 23.24
CA ILE A 67 -0.41 -2.67 23.94
C ILE A 67 -1.80 -3.32 23.76
N PRO A 68 -2.39 -3.91 24.82
CA PRO A 68 -3.67 -4.61 24.71
C PRO A 68 -4.82 -3.74 24.19
N ALA A 69 -4.85 -2.44 24.55
CA ALA A 69 -5.85 -1.52 24.05
C ALA A 69 -5.74 -1.29 22.52
N SER A 70 -4.51 -1.23 22.00
CA SER A 70 -4.26 -1.13 20.56
C SER A 70 -4.61 -2.45 19.83
N ARG A 71 -4.42 -3.61 20.47
CA ARG A 71 -4.95 -4.88 19.95
C ARG A 71 -6.48 -4.90 19.92
N ALA A 72 -7.13 -4.38 20.95
CA ALA A 72 -8.59 -4.27 21.00
C ALA A 72 -9.15 -3.38 19.86
N ASP A 73 -8.44 -2.32 19.48
CA ASP A 73 -8.77 -1.49 18.33
C ASP A 73 -8.79 -2.27 17.01
N ILE A 74 -7.86 -3.22 16.82
CA ILE A 74 -7.81 -4.08 15.63
C ILE A 74 -8.89 -5.16 15.74
N ALA A 75 -8.99 -5.81 16.90
CA ALA A 75 -9.89 -6.92 17.16
C ALA A 75 -11.35 -6.54 16.89
N ARG A 76 -11.81 -5.37 17.37
CA ARG A 76 -13.20 -4.93 17.15
C ARG A 76 -13.54 -4.78 15.67
N LEU A 77 -12.61 -4.30 14.85
CA LEU A 77 -12.85 -4.11 13.42
C LEU A 77 -12.91 -5.45 12.69
N VAL A 78 -11.95 -6.34 12.92
CA VAL A 78 -11.89 -7.64 12.24
C VAL A 78 -13.03 -8.56 12.67
N LEU A 79 -13.45 -8.48 13.94
CA LEU A 79 -14.56 -9.28 14.47
C LEU A 79 -15.91 -8.79 13.93
N VAL A 80 -16.17 -7.48 13.92
CA VAL A 80 -17.42 -6.95 13.34
C VAL A 80 -17.44 -7.15 11.83
N HIS A 81 -16.32 -7.03 11.12
CA HIS A 81 -16.29 -7.37 9.69
C HIS A 81 -16.62 -8.84 9.44
N HIS A 82 -16.03 -9.75 10.22
CA HIS A 82 -16.19 -11.19 10.01
C HIS A 82 -17.59 -11.70 10.41
N TYR A 83 -18.13 -11.23 11.54
CA TYR A 83 -19.41 -11.71 12.07
C TYR A 83 -20.59 -10.78 11.73
N GLY A 84 -20.36 -9.51 11.41
CA GLY A 84 -21.38 -8.47 11.47
C GLY A 84 -21.85 -8.22 12.91
N GLY A 85 -22.65 -7.19 13.10
CA GLY A 85 -23.25 -6.84 14.38
C GLY A 85 -22.66 -5.58 14.98
N ILE A 86 -22.71 -5.47 16.30
CA ILE A 86 -22.33 -4.27 17.05
C ILE A 86 -21.27 -4.63 18.08
N TYR A 87 -20.09 -4.04 17.93
CA TYR A 87 -19.07 -4.05 18.97
C TYR A 87 -19.37 -2.98 20.03
N VAL A 88 -19.15 -3.33 21.30
CA VAL A 88 -19.22 -2.41 22.43
C VAL A 88 -18.03 -2.66 23.38
N ASP A 89 -17.34 -1.61 23.82
CA ASP A 89 -16.26 -1.74 24.79
C ASP A 89 -16.72 -2.49 26.05
N LEU A 90 -15.85 -3.36 26.57
CA LEU A 90 -16.14 -4.23 27.72
C LEU A 90 -16.55 -3.47 28.99
N SER A 91 -16.10 -2.22 29.14
CA SER A 91 -16.44 -1.36 30.28
C SER A 91 -17.81 -0.67 30.16
N MET A 92 -18.52 -0.84 29.05
CA MET A 92 -19.85 -0.28 28.82
C MET A 92 -20.90 -1.38 29.07
N GLN A 93 -21.56 -1.31 30.21
CA GLN A 93 -22.65 -2.21 30.58
C GLN A 93 -23.93 -1.76 29.88
N MET A 94 -24.45 -2.56 28.96
CA MET A 94 -25.64 -2.20 28.19
C MET A 94 -26.91 -2.30 29.04
N ARG A 95 -27.78 -1.29 28.90
CA ARG A 95 -29.09 -1.21 29.56
C ARG A 95 -30.24 -1.51 28.60
N ASN A 96 -30.14 -0.98 27.39
CA ASN A 96 -31.20 -1.01 26.39
C ASN A 96 -30.67 -1.49 25.03
N SER A 97 -31.62 -1.88 24.18
CA SER A 97 -31.41 -2.43 22.85
C SER A 97 -30.83 -1.43 21.84
N PHE A 98 -30.21 -1.95 20.79
CA PHE A 98 -29.80 -1.22 19.59
C PHE A 98 -30.79 -1.37 18.43
N ASP A 99 -32.01 -1.88 18.67
CA ASP A 99 -32.99 -2.21 17.62
C ASP A 99 -33.24 -1.05 16.64
N ASP A 100 -33.30 0.18 17.15
CA ASP A 100 -33.51 1.41 16.36
C ASP A 100 -32.38 1.70 15.35
N TYR A 101 -31.25 0.99 15.43
CA TYR A 101 -30.09 1.19 14.57
C TYR A 101 -29.83 0.02 13.60
N LEU A 102 -30.59 -1.08 13.67
CA LEU A 102 -30.24 -2.31 12.94
C LEU A 102 -30.44 -2.22 11.42
N ASP A 103 -31.24 -1.26 10.95
CA ASP A 103 -31.45 -1.01 9.52
C ASP A 103 -30.34 -0.12 8.90
N GLU A 104 -29.40 0.38 9.71
CA GLU A 104 -28.27 1.19 9.25
C GLU A 104 -27.13 0.35 8.67
N ASP A 105 -26.25 0.97 7.87
CA ASP A 105 -25.05 0.29 7.34
C ASP A 105 -23.82 0.49 8.24
N ILE A 106 -23.77 1.60 8.98
CA ILE A 106 -22.64 1.97 9.82
C ILE A 106 -23.16 2.71 11.04
N ILE A 107 -22.87 2.21 12.23
CA ILE A 107 -23.18 2.87 13.52
C ILE A 107 -21.88 3.27 14.19
N LEU A 108 -21.74 4.52 14.62
CA LEU A 108 -20.58 5.00 15.38
C LEU A 108 -20.99 5.89 16.55
N LEU A 109 -20.33 5.73 17.70
CA LEU A 109 -20.51 6.64 18.84
C LEU A 109 -19.76 7.96 18.65
N LYS A 110 -20.45 9.07 18.85
CA LYS A 110 -19.97 10.44 18.65
C LYS A 110 -19.82 11.17 19.99
N ARG A 111 -18.64 11.75 20.27
CA ARG A 111 -18.31 12.44 21.54
C ARG A 111 -18.82 13.88 21.60
N ASP A 112 -20.13 14.04 21.46
CA ASP A 112 -20.81 15.32 21.61
C ASP A 112 -20.87 15.82 23.07
N ASP A 113 -20.29 15.08 24.02
CA ASP A 113 -20.23 15.39 25.45
C ASP A 113 -19.16 16.40 25.84
N PHE A 114 -18.09 16.55 25.06
CA PHE A 114 -17.01 17.48 25.39
C PHE A 114 -17.45 18.95 25.27
N SER A 115 -16.95 19.79 26.18
CA SER A 115 -17.28 21.23 26.24
C SER A 115 -17.00 21.96 24.93
N GLN A 116 -15.91 21.60 24.25
CA GLN A 116 -15.52 22.16 22.95
C GLN A 116 -16.52 21.93 21.81
N TYR A 117 -17.49 21.02 21.98
CA TYR A 117 -18.54 20.73 21.00
C TYR A 117 -19.92 21.23 21.43
N GLN A 118 -20.02 22.05 22.49
CA GLN A 118 -21.32 22.56 22.95
C GLN A 118 -22.03 23.39 21.87
N ASP A 119 -21.30 24.28 21.19
CA ASP A 119 -21.86 25.18 20.18
C ASP A 119 -22.05 24.50 18.80
N ASN A 120 -21.30 23.43 18.54
CA ASN A 120 -21.43 22.65 17.31
C ASN A 120 -21.28 21.14 17.59
N PRO A 121 -22.31 20.48 18.13
CA PRO A 121 -22.27 19.03 18.39
C PRO A 121 -22.03 18.21 17.12
N GLN A 122 -22.32 18.77 15.94
CA GLN A 122 -22.13 18.06 14.68
C GLN A 122 -20.66 17.95 14.26
N SER A 123 -19.77 18.81 14.78
CA SER A 123 -18.32 18.69 14.54
C SER A 123 -17.60 17.73 15.50
N ALA A 124 -18.34 17.11 16.44
CA ALA A 124 -17.77 16.15 17.37
C ALA A 124 -17.18 14.92 16.65
N HIS A 125 -16.06 14.43 17.17
CA HIS A 125 -15.38 13.27 16.60
C HIS A 125 -16.10 11.95 16.95
N PHE A 126 -15.97 10.99 16.05
CA PHE A 126 -16.37 9.61 16.28
C PHE A 126 -15.34 8.87 17.13
N THR A 127 -15.81 7.87 17.87
CA THR A 127 -14.97 6.93 18.61
C THR A 127 -15.11 5.55 18.01
N ASN A 128 -14.23 4.65 18.42
CA ASN A 128 -14.30 3.24 18.09
C ASN A 128 -14.88 2.39 19.24
N SER A 129 -15.44 2.98 20.31
CA SER A 129 -15.95 2.23 21.47
C SER A 129 -17.31 1.58 21.23
N ILE A 130 -18.08 2.08 20.24
CA ILE A 130 -19.24 1.39 19.66
C ILE A 130 -19.10 1.46 18.14
N ILE A 131 -19.14 0.30 17.49
CA ILE A 131 -19.10 0.17 16.03
C ILE A 131 -20.12 -0.88 15.61
N GLY A 132 -21.10 -0.49 14.80
CA GLY A 132 -22.05 -1.41 14.18
C GLY A 132 -21.88 -1.45 12.67
N ALA A 133 -21.89 -2.63 12.06
CA ALA A 133 -21.83 -2.80 10.61
C ALA A 133 -22.32 -4.19 10.16
N PRO A 134 -22.78 -4.34 8.90
CA PRO A 134 -23.03 -5.64 8.31
C PRO A 134 -21.73 -6.45 8.18
N LYS A 135 -21.87 -7.78 8.09
CA LYS A 135 -20.77 -8.66 7.74
C LYS A 135 -20.18 -8.24 6.38
N GLY A 136 -18.85 -8.17 6.28
CA GLY A 136 -18.17 -7.78 5.05
C GLY A 136 -18.25 -6.28 4.74
N SER A 137 -18.53 -5.43 5.73
CA SER A 137 -18.69 -3.98 5.51
C SER A 137 -17.46 -3.34 4.83
N PRO A 138 -17.62 -2.69 3.67
CA PRO A 138 -16.53 -1.98 2.97
C PRO A 138 -15.92 -0.84 3.81
N PHE A 139 -16.69 -0.28 4.75
CA PHE A 139 -16.18 0.72 5.68
C PHE A 139 -15.14 0.12 6.64
N LEU A 140 -15.42 -1.05 7.20
CA LEU A 140 -14.47 -1.75 8.07
C LEU A 140 -13.24 -2.22 7.32
N GLU A 141 -13.40 -2.67 6.06
CA GLU A 141 -12.26 -2.99 5.18
C GLU A 141 -11.33 -1.79 4.99
N ALA A 142 -11.91 -0.61 4.72
CA ALA A 142 -11.13 0.61 4.57
C ALA A 142 -10.40 1.03 5.85
N LEU A 143 -11.03 0.87 7.03
CA LEU A 143 -10.36 1.11 8.33
C LEU A 143 -9.20 0.14 8.55
N ILE A 144 -9.42 -1.15 8.33
CA ILE A 144 -8.38 -2.19 8.51
C ILE A 144 -7.24 -1.97 7.51
N ALA A 145 -7.54 -1.60 6.26
CA ALA A 145 -6.53 -1.23 5.28
C ALA A 145 -5.70 -0.03 5.73
N LYS A 146 -6.32 1.00 6.32
CA LYS A 146 -5.62 2.17 6.86
C LYS A 146 -4.74 1.82 8.07
N ILE A 147 -5.19 0.91 8.94
CA ILE A 147 -4.35 0.37 10.03
C ILE A 147 -3.16 -0.42 9.49
N LYS A 148 -3.38 -1.30 8.51
CA LYS A 148 -2.30 -2.03 7.83
C LYS A 148 -1.30 -1.05 7.24
N LEU A 149 -1.77 0.03 6.61
CA LEU A 149 -0.91 1.10 6.11
C LEU A 149 -0.13 1.80 7.22
N ASN A 150 -0.75 2.12 8.36
CA ASN A 150 -0.05 2.73 9.50
C ASN A 150 1.10 1.85 10.01
N PHE A 151 0.84 0.58 10.28
CA PHE A 151 1.89 -0.36 10.69
C PHE A 151 2.96 -0.54 9.61
N TYR A 152 2.51 -0.71 8.37
CA TYR A 152 3.37 -0.88 7.22
C TYR A 152 4.31 0.31 7.03
N LEU A 153 3.82 1.53 7.18
CA LEU A 153 4.59 2.78 7.11
C LEU A 153 5.35 3.09 8.40
N SER A 154 5.20 2.27 9.45
CA SER A 154 5.70 2.53 10.81
C SER A 154 5.26 3.90 11.35
N ARG A 155 4.08 4.36 10.93
CA ARG A 155 3.46 5.60 11.39
C ARG A 155 2.82 5.39 12.75
N PHE A 156 2.86 6.45 13.56
CA PHE A 156 2.14 6.51 14.83
C PHE A 156 2.51 5.39 15.82
N ASN A 157 3.74 4.83 15.74
CA ASN A 157 4.16 3.75 16.64
C ASN A 157 4.09 4.15 18.12
N TYR A 158 4.07 5.44 18.46
CA TYR A 158 3.94 5.95 19.83
C TYR A 158 2.62 6.70 20.04
N ASP A 159 1.63 6.47 19.17
CA ASP A 159 0.34 7.16 19.14
C ASP A 159 -0.77 6.18 18.77
N VAL A 160 -1.32 5.53 19.81
CA VAL A 160 -2.37 4.51 19.64
C VAL A 160 -3.62 5.10 18.96
N ILE A 161 -3.97 6.36 19.27
CA ILE A 161 -5.16 7.01 18.71
C ILE A 161 -5.10 7.06 17.19
N ASN A 162 -3.95 7.46 16.64
CA ASN A 162 -3.80 7.62 15.20
C ASN A 162 -3.32 6.34 14.50
N CYS A 163 -2.69 5.40 15.21
CA CYS A 163 -2.24 4.14 14.64
C CYS A 163 -3.40 3.14 14.44
N THR A 164 -4.15 2.86 15.50
CA THR A 164 -5.21 1.83 15.52
C THR A 164 -6.55 2.37 15.99
N GLY A 165 -6.54 3.44 16.78
CA GLY A 165 -7.70 3.94 17.49
C GLY A 165 -8.63 4.86 16.69
N PRO A 166 -9.39 5.74 17.38
CA PRO A 166 -10.44 6.56 16.75
C PRO A 166 -9.90 7.60 15.76
N GLY A 167 -8.59 7.93 15.80
CA GLY A 167 -7.96 8.79 14.80
C GLY A 167 -8.09 8.20 13.39
N VAL A 168 -8.00 6.88 13.24
CA VAL A 168 -8.15 6.18 11.96
C VAL A 168 -9.53 6.41 11.36
N ILE A 169 -10.58 6.33 12.18
CA ILE A 169 -11.97 6.55 11.76
C ILE A 169 -12.18 7.97 11.25
N ASN A 170 -11.78 8.95 12.05
CA ASN A 170 -12.02 10.36 11.71
C ASN A 170 -11.18 10.82 10.52
N GLN A 171 -9.94 10.30 10.39
CA GLN A 171 -9.12 10.53 9.20
C GLN A 171 -9.76 9.91 7.96
N LEU A 172 -10.20 8.64 8.03
CA LEU A 172 -10.86 7.99 6.89
C LEU A 172 -12.09 8.78 6.43
N LEU A 173 -13.01 9.11 7.34
CA LEU A 173 -14.22 9.86 7.00
C LEU A 173 -13.93 11.24 6.39
N LYS A 174 -12.80 11.86 6.75
CA LYS A 174 -12.33 13.11 6.14
C LYS A 174 -11.76 12.88 4.74
N ASP A 175 -10.94 11.83 4.56
CA ASP A 175 -10.22 11.53 3.32
C ASP A 175 -11.17 11.10 2.19
N VAL A 176 -12.23 10.33 2.52
CA VAL A 176 -13.21 9.81 1.55
C VAL A 176 -14.58 10.46 1.72
N SER A 177 -14.60 11.75 2.07
CA SER A 177 -15.82 12.52 2.31
C SER A 177 -16.89 12.27 1.23
N GLY A 178 -18.10 11.90 1.66
CA GLY A 178 -19.22 11.57 0.77
C GLY A 178 -19.30 10.11 0.31
N LYS A 179 -18.37 9.24 0.72
CA LYS A 179 -18.42 7.79 0.42
C LYS A 179 -19.09 6.95 1.51
N PHE A 180 -18.90 7.33 2.77
CA PHE A 180 -19.44 6.61 3.92
C PHE A 180 -20.29 7.55 4.78
N PHE A 181 -21.46 7.09 5.20
CA PHE A 181 -22.44 7.88 5.95
C PHE A 181 -22.77 7.17 7.27
N PRO A 182 -21.95 7.33 8.32
CA PRO A 182 -22.22 6.71 9.60
C PRO A 182 -23.45 7.32 10.28
N CYS A 183 -24.35 6.48 10.77
CA CYS A 183 -25.41 6.85 11.71
C CYS A 183 -24.79 7.15 13.09
N PRO A 184 -24.87 8.41 13.58
CA PRO A 184 -24.21 8.81 14.80
C PRO A 184 -25.04 8.46 16.05
N VAL A 185 -24.46 7.67 16.94
CA VAL A 185 -24.96 7.50 18.32
C VAL A 185 -24.40 8.64 19.16
N SER A 186 -25.26 9.52 19.68
CA SER A 186 -24.86 10.62 20.57
C SER A 186 -24.39 10.07 21.92
N PHE A 187 -23.16 10.41 22.35
CA PHE A 187 -22.67 10.02 23.67
C PHE A 187 -23.52 10.61 24.80
N LYS A 188 -23.90 11.89 24.72
CA LYS A 188 -24.75 12.55 25.73
C LYS A 188 -26.08 11.82 25.94
N LYS A 189 -26.71 11.32 24.86
CA LYS A 189 -27.96 10.55 24.93
C LYS A 189 -27.70 9.11 25.37
N ALA A 190 -26.72 8.45 24.78
CA ALA A 190 -26.42 7.04 25.04
C ALA A 190 -25.93 6.79 26.47
N ASN A 191 -25.14 7.70 27.06
CA ASN A 191 -24.68 7.57 28.45
C ASN A 191 -25.82 7.69 29.49
N LYS A 192 -26.99 8.21 29.10
CA LYS A 192 -28.18 8.26 29.97
C LYS A 192 -29.09 7.05 29.79
N ASN A 193 -29.21 6.56 28.57
CA ASN A 193 -30.26 5.60 28.21
C ASN A 193 -29.73 4.26 27.73
N LEU A 194 -28.54 4.19 27.13
CA LEU A 194 -28.09 3.01 26.40
C LEU A 194 -27.14 2.14 27.23
N PHE A 195 -26.19 2.74 27.97
CA PHE A 195 -25.19 2.00 28.74
C PHE A 195 -24.78 2.74 30.02
N ASP A 196 -24.22 2.00 30.97
CA ASP A 196 -23.50 2.53 32.14
C ASP A 196 -21.99 2.28 31.98
N TYR A 197 -21.16 3.25 32.36
CA TYR A 197 -19.70 3.08 32.38
C TYR A 197 -19.25 2.43 33.68
N VAL A 198 -18.70 1.23 33.58
CA VAL A 198 -18.15 0.49 34.72
C VAL A 198 -16.69 0.87 34.92
N ARG A 199 -16.40 1.43 36.10
CA ARG A 199 -15.04 1.82 36.52
C ARG A 199 -14.60 0.99 37.72
N VAL A 200 -13.35 0.58 37.74
CA VAL A 200 -12.73 -0.16 38.84
C VAL A 200 -11.67 0.73 39.48
N LYS A 201 -11.78 0.98 40.79
CA LYS A 201 -10.84 1.83 41.53
C LYS A 201 -9.43 1.21 41.48
N GLY A 202 -8.41 2.01 41.16
CA GLY A 202 -7.03 1.55 41.06
C GLY A 202 -6.70 0.80 39.76
N PHE A 203 -7.69 0.52 38.91
CA PHE A 203 -7.49 -0.08 37.59
C PHE A 203 -7.56 1.03 36.54
N SER A 204 -6.42 1.39 35.96
CA SER A 204 -6.35 2.37 34.89
C SER A 204 -6.45 1.67 33.54
N ASN A 205 -7.51 1.98 32.77
CA ASN A 205 -7.62 1.59 31.36
C ASN A 205 -6.76 2.46 30.43
N SER A 206 -5.88 3.29 31.01
CA SER A 206 -5.02 4.19 30.23
C SER A 206 -3.80 3.45 29.71
N TRP A 207 -3.64 3.46 28.39
CA TRP A 207 -2.47 2.96 27.68
C TRP A 207 -1.42 4.06 27.45
N THR A 208 -1.63 5.29 27.95
CA THR A 208 -0.77 6.45 27.68
C THR A 208 0.69 6.25 28.10
N GLU A 209 0.93 5.52 29.19
CA GLU A 209 2.30 5.17 29.61
C GLU A 209 2.87 4.04 28.75
N GLN A 210 2.08 3.02 28.42
CA GLN A 210 2.51 1.87 27.61
C GLN A 210 2.97 2.31 26.21
N GLN A 211 2.28 3.28 25.60
CA GLN A 211 2.65 3.76 24.27
C GLN A 211 4.00 4.47 24.20
N LYS A 212 4.58 4.89 25.34
CA LYS A 212 5.94 5.46 25.36
C LYS A 212 6.99 4.43 24.92
N GLU A 213 6.72 3.15 25.15
CA GLU A 213 7.56 2.02 24.70
C GLU A 213 7.28 1.60 23.25
N GLY A 214 6.27 2.21 22.62
CA GLY A 214 5.81 1.92 21.26
C GLY A 214 4.75 0.83 21.21
N ILE A 215 3.90 0.84 20.19
CA ILE A 215 2.93 -0.21 19.88
C ILE A 215 3.67 -1.47 19.46
N ILE A 216 4.66 -1.31 18.59
CA ILE A 216 5.61 -2.36 18.20
C ILE A 216 6.96 -2.07 18.90
N PRO A 217 7.58 -3.08 19.56
CA PRO A 217 8.86 -2.90 20.26
C PRO A 217 9.99 -2.42 19.33
N LYS A 218 10.83 -1.50 19.82
CA LYS A 218 12.03 -1.04 19.10
C LYS A 218 12.91 -2.24 18.67
N GLY A 219 13.30 -2.28 17.40
CA GLY A 219 14.12 -3.36 16.84
C GLY A 219 13.35 -4.63 16.45
N LYS A 220 12.05 -4.72 16.77
CA LYS A 220 11.14 -5.75 16.27
C LYS A 220 10.22 -5.16 15.18
N ASN A 221 10.79 -4.60 14.12
CA ASN A 221 10.00 -4.41 12.91
C ASN A 221 9.57 -5.78 12.38
N THR A 222 8.34 -5.92 11.87
CA THR A 222 7.87 -7.10 11.12
C THR A 222 8.60 -7.33 9.80
N HIS A 223 9.70 -6.61 9.55
CA HIS A 223 10.69 -7.08 8.59
C HIS A 223 11.37 -8.27 9.24
N THR A 224 10.73 -9.43 9.05
CA THR A 224 11.21 -10.78 9.34
C THR A 224 12.71 -10.78 9.24
N ARG A 225 13.41 -10.81 10.40
CA ARG A 225 14.87 -10.75 10.54
C ARG A 225 15.58 -10.69 9.18
N ILE A 226 15.66 -9.49 8.59
CA ILE A 226 16.62 -9.24 7.51
C ILE A 226 17.92 -9.78 8.08
N ARG A 227 18.48 -10.84 7.50
CA ARG A 227 19.85 -11.25 7.85
C ARG A 227 20.65 -9.97 7.69
N LYS A 228 21.23 -9.48 8.79
CA LYS A 228 21.87 -8.17 8.79
C LYS A 228 22.81 -8.12 7.60
N TYR A 229 22.92 -6.99 6.92
CA TYR A 229 23.86 -6.78 5.82
C TYR A 229 25.27 -7.38 6.10
N ALA A 230 25.72 -7.36 7.36
CA ALA A 230 26.93 -8.02 7.83
C ALA A 230 27.02 -9.54 7.54
N ASP A 231 25.92 -10.29 7.62
CA ASP A 231 25.86 -11.72 7.32
C ASP A 231 25.89 -11.97 5.80
N TYR A 232 25.22 -11.11 5.03
CA TYR A 232 25.31 -11.13 3.56
C TYR A 232 26.72 -10.81 3.07
N GLN A 233 27.38 -9.80 3.67
CA GLN A 233 28.77 -9.44 3.37
C GLN A 233 29.76 -10.56 3.63
N ARG A 234 29.56 -11.36 4.69
CA ARG A 234 30.40 -12.53 4.96
C ARG A 234 30.28 -13.57 3.86
N ILE A 235 29.06 -13.89 3.45
CA ILE A 235 28.80 -14.90 2.40
C ILE A 235 29.23 -14.39 1.00
N ARG A 236 29.12 -13.08 0.74
CA ARG A 236 29.56 -12.45 -0.51
C ARG A 236 31.04 -12.69 -0.81
N LYS A 237 31.90 -12.78 0.22
CA LYS A 237 33.34 -13.06 0.04
C LYS A 237 33.61 -14.47 -0.53
N ASP A 238 32.68 -15.39 -0.38
CA ASP A 238 32.82 -16.80 -0.79
C ASP A 238 32.05 -17.13 -2.09
N MET A 239 31.48 -16.14 -2.78
CA MET A 239 30.76 -16.34 -4.03
C MET A 239 31.70 -16.57 -5.22
N SER A 240 31.26 -17.34 -6.21
CA SER A 240 32.01 -17.55 -7.45
C SER A 240 32.16 -16.25 -8.26
N ASP A 241 33.15 -16.18 -9.14
CA ASP A 241 33.42 -15.02 -10.03
C ASP A 241 32.31 -14.70 -11.08
N GLY A 242 31.11 -15.26 -10.92
CA GLY A 242 29.95 -14.97 -11.76
C GLY A 242 29.11 -13.83 -11.21
N GLU A 243 28.37 -13.14 -12.09
CA GLU A 243 27.43 -12.08 -11.73
C GLU A 243 25.98 -12.51 -12.01
N LEU A 244 25.09 -12.10 -11.10
CA LEU A 244 23.64 -12.19 -11.22
C LEU A 244 23.09 -10.77 -11.37
N HIS A 245 22.77 -10.40 -12.61
CA HIS A 245 22.19 -9.11 -12.95
C HIS A 245 20.67 -9.19 -12.84
N VAL A 246 20.10 -8.46 -11.90
CA VAL A 246 18.65 -8.41 -11.70
C VAL A 246 18.15 -7.04 -12.10
N HIS A 247 17.53 -6.96 -13.27
CA HIS A 247 16.83 -5.76 -13.71
C HIS A 247 15.47 -5.63 -13.00
N ILE A 248 15.33 -4.52 -12.27
CA ILE A 248 14.11 -4.06 -11.61
C ILE A 248 13.66 -2.79 -12.33
N GLY A 249 12.79 -2.95 -13.30
CA GLY A 249 12.11 -1.81 -13.89
C GLY A 249 10.99 -1.36 -12.97
N TRP A 250 10.95 -0.08 -12.61
CA TRP A 250 9.69 0.48 -12.12
C TRP A 250 8.62 0.32 -13.21
N PRO A 251 7.33 0.23 -12.88
CA PRO A 251 6.36 0.00 -13.94
C PRO A 251 6.38 1.16 -14.93
N LYS A 252 6.22 0.84 -16.23
CA LYS A 252 6.18 1.80 -17.34
C LYS A 252 7.50 2.52 -17.64
N VAL A 253 8.64 1.97 -17.22
CA VAL A 253 9.98 2.48 -17.63
C VAL A 253 10.50 1.89 -18.93
N GLY A 254 9.79 0.97 -19.59
CA GLY A 254 10.21 0.40 -20.87
C GLY A 254 10.95 -0.94 -20.76
N SER A 255 10.84 -1.63 -19.63
CA SER A 255 11.45 -2.95 -19.34
C SER A 255 11.23 -4.02 -20.41
N THR A 256 10.17 -3.90 -21.20
CA THR A 256 9.84 -4.79 -22.30
C THR A 256 10.98 -4.90 -23.34
N SER A 257 11.72 -3.81 -23.61
CA SER A 257 12.84 -3.85 -24.56
C SER A 257 13.98 -4.77 -24.10
N ILE A 258 14.35 -4.70 -22.82
CA ILE A 258 15.33 -5.60 -22.20
C ILE A 258 14.84 -7.05 -22.28
N GLN A 259 13.58 -7.28 -21.90
CA GLN A 259 13.01 -8.62 -21.81
C GLN A 259 12.92 -9.30 -23.18
N ASP A 260 12.44 -8.59 -24.20
CA ASP A 260 12.36 -9.12 -25.56
C ASP A 260 13.77 -9.38 -26.13
N PHE A 261 14.71 -8.46 -25.93
CA PHE A 261 16.10 -8.64 -26.37
C PHE A 261 16.73 -9.92 -25.80
N PHE A 262 16.70 -10.11 -24.48
CA PHE A 262 17.33 -11.28 -23.86
C PHE A 262 16.56 -12.58 -24.10
N LYS A 263 15.24 -12.51 -24.32
CA LYS A 263 14.47 -13.67 -24.77
C LYS A 263 14.98 -14.18 -26.12
N ASP A 264 15.21 -13.27 -27.06
CA ASP A 264 15.62 -13.60 -28.43
C ASP A 264 17.14 -13.84 -28.57
N ASN A 265 17.92 -13.42 -27.56
CA ASN A 265 19.38 -13.53 -27.53
C ASN A 265 19.88 -14.32 -26.30
N SER A 266 19.11 -15.30 -25.84
CA SER A 266 19.52 -16.12 -24.70
C SER A 266 20.84 -16.85 -24.98
N ASN A 267 21.76 -16.80 -24.01
CA ASN A 267 23.10 -17.37 -24.08
C ASN A 267 24.01 -16.77 -25.18
N ARG A 268 23.92 -15.45 -25.43
CA ARG A 268 24.83 -14.74 -26.33
C ARG A 268 25.85 -13.92 -25.57
N ASN A 269 27.06 -13.82 -26.13
CA ASN A 269 28.18 -13.04 -25.58
C ASN A 269 28.52 -13.38 -24.11
N GLY A 270 28.25 -14.63 -23.69
CA GLY A 270 28.48 -15.07 -22.30
C GLY A 270 27.37 -14.72 -21.31
N PHE A 271 26.31 -14.02 -21.73
CA PHE A 271 25.15 -13.68 -20.91
C PHE A 271 24.02 -14.70 -21.10
N TYR A 272 23.59 -15.30 -20.01
CA TYR A 272 22.54 -16.29 -19.99
C TYR A 272 21.23 -15.70 -19.46
N TYR A 273 20.12 -15.94 -20.18
CA TYR A 273 18.78 -15.51 -19.80
C TYR A 273 17.89 -16.74 -19.60
N PRO A 274 17.72 -17.21 -18.35
CA PRO A 274 17.13 -18.51 -18.07
C PRO A 274 15.68 -18.63 -18.54
N GLN A 275 15.25 -19.83 -18.90
CA GLN A 275 13.87 -20.17 -19.24
C GLN A 275 13.03 -20.45 -17.99
N ALA A 276 13.61 -21.04 -16.96
CA ALA A 276 12.98 -21.20 -15.66
C ALA A 276 12.52 -19.83 -15.11
N GLY A 277 11.29 -19.78 -14.58
CA GLY A 277 10.67 -18.52 -14.17
C GLY A 277 9.97 -17.75 -15.29
N ARG A 278 9.99 -18.26 -16.53
CA ARG A 278 9.32 -17.71 -17.73
C ARG A 278 8.50 -18.79 -18.48
N PRO A 279 7.47 -19.41 -17.89
CA PRO A 279 6.72 -20.47 -18.57
C PRO A 279 6.10 -19.96 -19.88
N ASN A 280 5.93 -20.86 -20.87
CA ASN A 280 5.33 -20.59 -22.19
C ASN A 280 6.04 -19.50 -23.03
N ASN A 281 7.37 -19.40 -22.91
CA ASN A 281 8.18 -18.44 -23.68
C ASN A 281 7.80 -16.96 -23.46
N VAL A 282 7.28 -16.65 -22.27
CA VAL A 282 6.98 -15.28 -21.86
C VAL A 282 8.30 -14.50 -21.68
N ARG A 283 8.27 -13.20 -21.98
CA ARG A 283 9.46 -12.34 -22.02
C ARG A 283 10.12 -12.11 -20.65
N ALA A 284 9.34 -12.11 -19.56
CA ALA A 284 9.76 -11.67 -18.23
C ALA A 284 9.73 -12.79 -17.17
N HIS A 285 10.59 -12.69 -16.16
CA HIS A 285 10.73 -13.64 -15.05
C HIS A 285 9.63 -13.53 -13.98
N HIS A 286 8.41 -13.11 -14.35
CA HIS A 286 7.33 -12.85 -13.41
C HIS A 286 6.97 -14.06 -12.55
N GLN A 287 7.11 -15.29 -13.08
CA GLN A 287 6.77 -16.48 -12.32
C GLN A 287 7.79 -16.79 -11.23
N LEU A 288 9.08 -16.51 -11.47
CA LEU A 288 10.09 -16.58 -10.43
C LEU A 288 9.77 -15.58 -9.30
N VAL A 289 9.36 -14.37 -9.68
CA VAL A 289 9.03 -13.28 -8.74
C VAL A 289 7.75 -13.56 -7.95
N LYS A 290 6.69 -14.02 -8.60
CA LYS A 290 5.41 -14.39 -7.96
C LYS A 290 5.57 -15.52 -6.94
N HIS A 291 6.53 -16.42 -7.16
CA HIS A 291 6.93 -17.45 -6.20
C HIS A 291 7.99 -16.96 -5.19
N LYS A 292 8.20 -15.65 -5.09
CA LYS A 292 9.16 -14.98 -4.19
C LYS A 292 10.58 -15.55 -4.28
N PHE A 293 11.02 -16.00 -5.46
CA PHE A 293 12.32 -16.66 -5.64
C PHE A 293 12.49 -17.96 -4.83
N GLN A 294 11.40 -18.65 -4.51
CA GLN A 294 11.40 -19.90 -3.75
C GLN A 294 10.86 -21.09 -4.54
N GLY A 295 10.97 -22.28 -3.93
CA GLY A 295 10.30 -23.49 -4.38
C GLY A 295 10.85 -24.09 -5.69
N PRO A 296 10.03 -24.93 -6.37
CA PRO A 296 10.46 -25.65 -7.57
C PRO A 296 10.93 -24.75 -8.71
N VAL A 297 10.29 -23.60 -8.91
CA VAL A 297 10.67 -22.63 -9.97
C VAL A 297 12.07 -22.08 -9.72
N ALA A 298 12.38 -21.70 -8.47
CA ALA A 298 13.71 -21.22 -8.10
C ALA A 298 14.77 -22.34 -8.18
N ASN A 299 14.41 -23.57 -7.80
CA ASN A 299 15.31 -24.73 -7.90
C ASN A 299 15.66 -25.04 -9.37
N ALA A 300 14.66 -25.01 -10.25
CA ALA A 300 14.85 -25.17 -11.69
C ALA A 300 15.77 -24.07 -12.24
N PHE A 301 15.54 -22.81 -11.86
CA PHE A 301 16.39 -21.69 -12.23
C PHE A 301 17.84 -21.90 -11.79
N ILE A 302 18.08 -22.24 -10.52
CA ILE A 302 19.43 -22.44 -9.98
C ILE A 302 20.15 -23.60 -10.69
N ASN A 303 19.43 -24.65 -11.06
CA ASN A 303 20.00 -25.76 -11.83
C ASN A 303 20.35 -25.33 -13.26
N GLU A 304 19.47 -24.58 -13.92
CA GLU A 304 19.64 -24.13 -15.30
C GLU A 304 20.84 -23.21 -15.47
N ILE A 305 21.11 -22.36 -14.48
CA ILE A 305 22.22 -21.40 -14.56
C ILE A 305 23.58 -22.04 -14.29
N LYS A 306 23.69 -23.32 -13.93
CA LYS A 306 24.98 -23.97 -13.65
C LYS A 306 25.94 -23.84 -14.86
N GLY A 307 27.18 -23.45 -14.61
CA GLY A 307 28.18 -23.23 -15.66
C GLY A 307 28.11 -21.86 -16.35
N HIS A 308 27.06 -21.06 -16.14
CA HIS A 308 26.95 -19.72 -16.71
C HIS A 308 27.47 -18.65 -15.75
N ARG A 309 28.42 -17.83 -16.19
CA ARG A 309 29.03 -16.79 -15.35
C ARG A 309 28.17 -15.54 -15.23
N GLN A 310 27.60 -15.04 -16.34
CA GLN A 310 26.77 -13.84 -16.35
C GLN A 310 25.31 -14.25 -16.54
N VAL A 311 24.47 -14.04 -15.52
CA VAL A 311 23.07 -14.48 -15.51
C VAL A 311 22.18 -13.25 -15.38
N VAL A 312 21.16 -13.13 -16.24
CA VAL A 312 20.25 -11.99 -16.26
C VAL A 312 18.84 -12.42 -15.83
N ILE A 313 18.28 -11.71 -14.86
CA ILE A 313 16.87 -11.75 -14.45
C ILE A 313 16.26 -10.40 -14.79
N SER A 314 15.05 -10.40 -15.35
CA SER A 314 14.32 -9.16 -15.64
C SER A 314 12.84 -9.32 -15.31
N SER A 315 12.33 -8.49 -14.40
CA SER A 315 10.92 -8.44 -14.06
C SER A 315 10.57 -7.17 -13.28
N GLU A 316 9.70 -6.34 -13.85
CA GLU A 316 9.12 -5.17 -13.19
C GLU A 316 8.20 -5.54 -12.02
N GLN A 317 7.65 -6.76 -11.98
CA GLN A 317 6.91 -7.28 -10.82
C GLN A 317 7.72 -7.22 -9.52
N ILE A 318 9.06 -7.18 -9.59
CA ILE A 318 9.89 -7.00 -8.41
C ILE A 318 9.57 -5.66 -7.73
N SER A 319 9.33 -4.59 -8.50
CA SER A 319 8.97 -3.28 -7.93
C SER A 319 7.63 -3.28 -7.20
N VAL A 320 6.72 -4.13 -7.66
CA VAL A 320 5.39 -4.33 -7.07
C VAL A 320 5.49 -5.14 -5.79
N ASP A 321 6.19 -6.28 -5.86
CA ASP A 321 6.20 -7.30 -4.81
C ASP A 321 7.29 -7.08 -3.75
N MET A 322 8.28 -6.21 -3.99
CA MET A 322 9.44 -6.02 -3.08
C MET A 322 9.07 -5.60 -1.67
N LEU A 323 7.84 -5.14 -1.48
CA LEU A 323 7.31 -4.66 -0.22
C LEU A 323 6.38 -5.64 0.48
N ASN A 324 6.11 -6.77 -0.15
CA ASN A 324 5.47 -7.90 0.50
C ASN A 324 6.42 -8.52 1.53
N ASP A 325 5.87 -9.00 2.65
CA ASP A 325 6.64 -9.63 3.71
C ASP A 325 7.44 -10.83 3.16
N ASP A 326 8.68 -10.94 3.64
CA ASP A 326 9.70 -11.93 3.28
C ASP A 326 10.25 -11.83 1.84
N PHE A 327 9.78 -10.91 1.00
CA PHE A 327 10.20 -10.90 -0.40
C PHE A 327 11.70 -10.63 -0.56
N LEU A 328 12.21 -9.59 0.11
CA LEU A 328 13.61 -9.19 0.01
C LEU A 328 14.53 -10.25 0.65
N GLU A 329 14.10 -10.83 1.77
CA GLU A 329 14.78 -11.95 2.44
C GLU A 329 14.85 -13.17 1.52
N SER A 330 13.77 -13.46 0.79
CA SER A 330 13.72 -14.58 -0.15
C SER A 330 14.59 -14.33 -1.37
N LEU A 331 14.59 -13.11 -1.91
CA LEU A 331 15.50 -12.70 -2.98
C LEU A 331 16.96 -12.80 -2.53
N GLN A 332 17.28 -12.38 -1.31
CA GLN A 332 18.62 -12.50 -0.72
C GLN A 332 19.04 -13.97 -0.56
N ALA A 333 18.16 -14.81 -0.01
CA ALA A 333 18.41 -16.24 0.13
C ALA A 333 18.60 -16.91 -1.24
N PHE A 334 17.80 -16.54 -2.22
CA PHE A 334 17.93 -17.00 -3.59
C PHE A 334 19.26 -16.57 -4.23
N ALA A 335 19.66 -15.31 -4.10
CA ALA A 335 20.94 -14.82 -4.61
C ALA A 335 22.13 -15.58 -4.00
N ILE A 336 22.08 -15.85 -2.69
CA ILE A 336 23.08 -16.70 -2.01
C ILE A 336 23.11 -18.11 -2.63
N ARG A 337 21.96 -18.73 -2.84
CA ARG A 337 21.86 -20.07 -3.44
C ARG A 337 22.31 -20.12 -4.90
N CYS A 338 22.20 -19.00 -5.62
CA CYS A 338 22.77 -18.86 -6.96
C CYS A 338 24.31 -18.81 -6.95
N GLY A 339 24.95 -18.50 -5.81
CA GLY A 339 26.41 -18.52 -5.67
C GLY A 339 27.16 -17.51 -6.55
N ARG A 340 26.52 -16.38 -6.88
CA ARG A 340 27.03 -15.32 -7.77
C ARG A 340 26.87 -13.96 -7.12
N LYS A 341 27.75 -13.02 -7.46
CA LYS A 341 27.64 -11.63 -7.02
C LYS A 341 26.36 -11.00 -7.60
N LEU A 342 25.49 -10.51 -6.72
CA LEU A 342 24.24 -9.85 -7.11
C LEU A 342 24.45 -8.37 -7.40
N THR A 343 23.92 -7.91 -8.54
CA THR A 343 23.77 -6.50 -8.88
C THR A 343 22.31 -6.23 -9.29
N LEU A 344 21.66 -5.29 -8.60
CA LEU A 344 20.28 -4.85 -8.81
C LEU A 344 20.27 -3.60 -9.67
N TYR A 345 19.76 -3.69 -10.90
CA TYR A 345 19.65 -2.54 -11.81
C TYR A 345 18.24 -1.96 -11.72
N VAL A 346 18.09 -0.85 -11.00
CA VAL A 346 16.81 -0.23 -10.68
C VAL A 346 16.55 0.94 -11.61
N TYR A 347 15.62 0.78 -12.55
CA TYR A 347 15.23 1.84 -13.48
C TYR A 347 14.01 2.58 -12.95
N LEU A 348 14.18 3.87 -12.68
CA LEU A 348 13.13 4.77 -12.23
C LEU A 348 12.73 5.72 -13.36
N LYS A 349 11.49 6.18 -13.30
CA LYS A 349 10.97 7.25 -14.16
C LYS A 349 10.39 8.33 -13.28
N ASN A 350 10.34 9.56 -13.78
CA ASN A 350 9.62 10.65 -13.15
C ASN A 350 8.27 10.18 -12.58
N VAL A 351 8.04 10.46 -11.29
CA VAL A 351 6.89 9.95 -10.55
C VAL A 351 5.56 10.41 -11.14
N PHE A 352 5.50 11.63 -11.70
CA PHE A 352 4.30 12.13 -12.38
C PHE A 352 4.06 11.40 -13.69
N ASP A 353 5.11 11.20 -14.48
CA ASP A 353 5.00 10.43 -15.72
C ASP A 353 4.66 8.96 -15.46
N PHE A 354 5.07 8.41 -14.30
CA PHE A 354 4.66 7.09 -13.83
C PHE A 354 3.17 7.10 -13.49
N ILE A 355 2.70 8.03 -12.65
CA ILE A 355 1.28 8.16 -12.27
C ILE A 355 0.39 8.30 -13.51
N GLU A 356 0.77 9.13 -14.47
CA GLU A 356 -0.02 9.29 -15.71
C GLU A 356 -0.08 8.00 -16.53
N SER A 357 1.06 7.30 -16.63
CA SER A 357 1.15 6.04 -17.36
C SER A 357 0.41 4.90 -16.65
N ALA A 358 0.38 4.92 -15.32
CA ALA A 358 -0.34 4.01 -14.45
C ALA A 358 -1.84 4.26 -14.55
N TYR A 359 -2.30 5.50 -14.47
CA TYR A 359 -3.69 5.89 -14.66
C TYR A 359 -4.21 5.45 -16.02
N ALA A 360 -3.50 5.79 -17.09
CA ALA A 360 -3.88 5.39 -18.44
C ALA A 360 -3.97 3.87 -18.62
N GLN A 361 -3.16 3.11 -17.89
CA GLN A 361 -3.27 1.65 -17.85
C GLN A 361 -4.51 1.20 -17.08
N CYS A 362 -4.73 1.73 -15.86
CA CYS A 362 -5.85 1.38 -14.98
C CYS A 362 -7.22 1.66 -15.60
N LEU A 363 -7.30 2.61 -16.54
CA LEU A 363 -8.52 2.82 -17.33
C LEU A 363 -8.92 1.60 -18.17
N ARG A 364 -7.95 0.76 -18.59
CA ARG A 364 -8.18 -0.39 -19.50
C ARG A 364 -8.01 -1.75 -18.82
N THR A 365 -6.97 -1.86 -18.01
CA THR A 365 -6.48 -3.12 -17.45
C THR A 365 -5.95 -2.86 -16.06
N ASP A 366 -5.84 -3.90 -15.25
CA ASP A 366 -5.28 -3.76 -13.92
C ASP A 366 -3.79 -3.34 -13.96
N LEU A 367 -3.32 -2.81 -12.83
CA LEU A 367 -1.92 -2.53 -12.58
C LEU A 367 -1.36 -3.59 -11.63
N TYR A 368 -0.96 -4.72 -12.21
CA TYR A 368 -0.36 -5.86 -11.49
C TYR A 368 -1.22 -6.38 -10.32
N GLY A 369 -2.54 -6.33 -10.44
CA GLY A 369 -3.48 -6.70 -9.39
C GLY A 369 -3.54 -5.74 -8.18
N ILE A 370 -2.78 -4.64 -8.18
CA ILE A 370 -2.77 -3.64 -7.10
C ILE A 370 -3.94 -2.69 -7.22
N VAL A 371 -4.20 -2.24 -8.46
CA VAL A 371 -5.35 -1.41 -8.81
C VAL A 371 -6.12 -2.14 -9.90
N PRO A 372 -7.45 -2.31 -9.72
CA PRO A 372 -8.26 -2.98 -10.72
C PRO A 372 -8.21 -2.22 -12.05
N GLY A 373 -8.48 -2.96 -13.13
CA GLY A 373 -8.84 -2.32 -14.39
C GLY A 373 -10.18 -1.59 -14.25
N ASP A 374 -10.51 -0.80 -15.26
CA ASP A 374 -11.79 -0.09 -15.35
C ASP A 374 -11.95 1.00 -14.26
N TYR A 375 -10.85 1.68 -13.92
CA TYR A 375 -10.84 2.77 -12.94
C TYR A 375 -11.85 3.87 -13.32
N THR A 376 -12.63 4.35 -12.34
CA THR A 376 -13.77 5.26 -12.54
C THR A 376 -13.52 6.69 -12.02
N GLY A 377 -12.48 6.89 -11.23
CA GLY A 377 -12.05 8.20 -10.73
C GLY A 377 -11.33 9.01 -11.81
N ASN A 378 -11.31 10.33 -11.65
CA ASN A 378 -10.48 11.19 -12.50
C ASN A 378 -8.98 11.08 -12.11
N ILE A 379 -8.10 11.79 -12.81
CA ILE A 379 -6.66 11.68 -12.53
C ILE A 379 -6.25 12.30 -11.18
N ASP A 380 -6.98 13.29 -10.65
CA ASP A 380 -6.75 13.83 -9.30
C ASP A 380 -7.13 12.80 -8.22
N ASP A 381 -8.23 12.06 -8.42
CA ASP A 381 -8.61 10.93 -7.58
C ASP A 381 -7.51 9.87 -7.62
N PHE A 382 -7.03 9.54 -8.82
CA PHE A 382 -5.95 8.57 -9.00
C PHE A 382 -4.65 9.01 -8.32
N VAL A 383 -4.31 10.30 -8.33
CA VAL A 383 -3.16 10.84 -7.58
C VAL A 383 -3.37 10.66 -6.07
N ARG A 384 -4.55 10.98 -5.53
CA ARG A 384 -4.87 10.79 -4.11
C ARG A 384 -4.77 9.32 -3.70
N ASP A 385 -5.37 8.44 -4.49
CA ASP A 385 -5.30 6.99 -4.29
C ASP A 385 -3.87 6.47 -4.45
N SER A 386 -3.08 7.08 -5.35
CA SER A 386 -1.68 6.73 -5.53
C SER A 386 -0.80 7.13 -4.36
N LEU A 387 -1.18 8.14 -3.58
CA LEU A 387 -0.41 8.60 -2.41
C LEU A 387 -0.84 7.92 -1.11
N SER A 388 -2.11 7.52 -1.01
CA SER A 388 -2.73 7.03 0.24
C SER A 388 -3.24 5.59 0.17
N GLY A 389 -3.31 5.01 -1.02
CA GLY A 389 -3.86 3.69 -1.29
C GLY A 389 -2.81 2.64 -1.64
N PRO A 390 -3.22 1.55 -2.31
CA PRO A 390 -2.36 0.40 -2.62
C PRO A 390 -1.13 0.70 -3.48
N LEU A 391 -1.12 1.83 -4.21
CA LEU A 391 0.03 2.29 -5.02
C LEU A 391 1.01 3.19 -4.25
N SER A 392 0.70 3.55 -3.00
CA SER A 392 1.51 4.50 -2.21
C SER A 392 2.98 4.16 -2.14
N HIS A 393 3.34 2.89 -2.16
CA HIS A 393 4.74 2.52 -2.18
C HIS A 393 5.41 2.66 -3.54
N LEU A 394 4.66 2.46 -4.63
CA LEU A 394 5.15 2.64 -5.98
C LEU A 394 5.45 4.11 -6.31
N VAL A 395 5.12 5.05 -5.44
CA VAL A 395 5.49 6.47 -5.55
C VAL A 395 6.50 6.91 -4.48
N GLN A 396 6.90 6.01 -3.57
CA GLN A 396 7.88 6.23 -2.50
C GLN A 396 9.24 5.63 -2.87
N TYR A 397 9.87 6.12 -3.93
CA TYR A 397 11.13 5.57 -4.43
C TYR A 397 12.23 5.52 -3.37
N GLY A 398 12.43 6.62 -2.63
CA GLY A 398 13.44 6.71 -1.57
C GLY A 398 13.31 5.57 -0.56
N ARG A 399 12.09 5.32 -0.07
CA ARG A 399 11.80 4.24 0.88
C ARG A 399 12.10 2.85 0.32
N CYS A 400 11.79 2.63 -0.96
CA CYS A 400 12.05 1.35 -1.62
C CYS A 400 13.55 1.12 -1.80
N LEU A 401 14.28 2.16 -2.21
CA LEU A 401 15.73 2.11 -2.35
C LEU A 401 16.44 1.94 -1.01
N GLU A 402 15.98 2.61 0.05
CA GLU A 402 16.47 2.41 1.42
C GLU A 402 16.34 0.95 1.85
N LYS A 403 15.20 0.32 1.58
CA LYS A 403 14.99 -1.11 1.88
C LYS A 403 15.91 -2.02 1.08
N LEU A 404 16.04 -1.79 -0.22
CA LEU A 404 16.96 -2.54 -1.06
C LEU A 404 18.41 -2.39 -0.57
N SER A 405 18.84 -1.17 -0.29
CA SER A 405 20.17 -0.87 0.25
C SER A 405 20.40 -1.52 1.62
N ALA A 406 19.42 -1.46 2.52
CA ALA A 406 19.54 -2.08 3.84
C ALA A 406 19.72 -3.61 3.79
N VAL A 407 19.17 -4.28 2.76
CA VAL A 407 19.24 -5.73 2.60
C VAL A 407 20.47 -6.16 1.80
N PHE A 408 20.77 -5.48 0.69
CA PHE A 408 21.78 -5.91 -0.28
C PHE A 408 23.06 -5.08 -0.25
N GLY A 409 23.02 -3.89 0.33
CA GLY A 409 24.10 -2.90 0.30
C GLY A 409 24.05 -1.99 -0.91
N GLU A 410 24.49 -0.76 -0.71
CA GLU A 410 24.59 0.28 -1.74
C GLU A 410 25.40 -0.19 -2.95
N GLU A 411 26.46 -0.95 -2.72
CA GLU A 411 27.37 -1.43 -3.75
C GLU A 411 26.77 -2.52 -4.66
N SER A 412 25.62 -3.06 -4.27
CA SER A 412 24.85 -4.01 -5.07
C SER A 412 23.71 -3.34 -5.84
N LEU A 413 23.53 -2.02 -5.71
CA LEU A 413 22.49 -1.27 -6.42
C LEU A 413 23.10 -0.42 -7.54
N CYS A 414 22.51 -0.50 -8.72
CA CYS A 414 22.76 0.38 -9.86
C CYS A 414 21.45 1.11 -10.18
N ILE A 415 21.30 2.34 -9.72
CA ILE A 415 20.07 3.13 -9.88
C ILE A 415 20.18 3.96 -11.16
N ARG A 416 19.15 3.90 -12.01
CA ARG A 416 19.10 4.60 -13.29
C ARG A 416 17.83 5.44 -13.38
N ASN A 417 17.98 6.73 -13.60
CA ASN A 417 16.90 7.62 -13.98
C ASN A 417 16.68 7.62 -15.48
N LEU A 418 15.47 7.29 -15.92
CA LEU A 418 15.10 7.35 -17.33
C LEU A 418 15.27 8.76 -17.95
N GLU A 419 14.99 9.82 -17.19
CA GLU A 419 15.03 11.19 -17.71
C GLU A 419 16.43 11.82 -17.71
N LYS A 420 17.33 11.37 -16.83
CA LYS A 420 18.67 11.96 -16.67
C LYS A 420 19.80 11.06 -17.11
N ASP A 421 19.73 9.80 -16.73
CA ASP A 421 20.88 8.89 -16.82
C ASP A 421 20.83 8.07 -18.10
N VAL A 422 19.66 7.94 -18.71
CA VAL A 422 19.40 7.10 -19.89
C VAL A 422 19.25 7.98 -21.14
N GLU A 423 20.26 7.95 -22.00
CA GLU A 423 20.28 8.71 -23.25
C GLU A 423 19.09 8.30 -24.14
N ASN A 424 18.37 9.29 -24.68
CA ASN A 424 17.18 9.09 -25.52
C ASN A 424 16.08 8.21 -24.90
N LYS A 425 16.10 7.99 -23.58
CA LYS A 425 15.25 7.01 -22.88
C LYS A 425 15.38 5.58 -23.42
N ASP A 426 16.52 5.24 -24.03
CA ASP A 426 16.83 3.89 -24.51
C ASP A 426 17.36 2.99 -23.39
N VAL A 427 16.40 2.42 -22.65
CA VAL A 427 16.66 1.54 -21.50
C VAL A 427 17.44 0.27 -21.88
N LEU A 428 17.29 -0.24 -23.10
CA LEU A 428 18.01 -1.43 -23.52
C LEU A 428 19.50 -1.11 -23.68
N SER A 429 19.82 -0.08 -24.45
CA SER A 429 21.22 0.32 -24.69
C SER A 429 21.94 0.67 -23.39
N ASP A 430 21.25 1.36 -22.48
CA ASP A 430 21.77 1.68 -21.15
C ASP A 430 22.04 0.43 -20.31
N PHE A 431 21.08 -0.50 -20.23
CA PHE A 431 21.23 -1.72 -19.46
C PHE A 431 22.37 -2.60 -19.98
N LEU A 432 22.48 -2.75 -21.31
CA LEU A 432 23.56 -3.48 -21.95
C LEU A 432 24.93 -2.87 -21.60
N LYS A 433 25.04 -1.54 -21.57
CA LYS A 433 26.25 -0.84 -21.13
C LYS A 433 26.55 -1.12 -19.65
N CYS A 434 25.54 -1.03 -18.77
CA CYS A 434 25.69 -1.21 -17.33
C CYS A 434 26.12 -2.63 -16.91
N ILE A 435 25.73 -3.66 -17.66
CA ILE A 435 26.15 -5.05 -17.41
C ILE A 435 27.46 -5.42 -18.14
N GLY A 436 28.05 -4.49 -18.93
CA GLY A 436 29.26 -4.77 -19.72
C GLY A 436 29.03 -5.66 -20.94
N TYR A 437 27.82 -5.66 -21.51
CA TYR A 437 27.53 -6.41 -22.73
C TYR A 437 28.30 -5.82 -23.93
N PRO A 438 28.95 -6.64 -24.78
CA PRO A 438 29.71 -6.15 -25.92
C PRO A 438 28.89 -5.26 -26.86
N ALA A 439 29.49 -4.17 -27.34
CA ALA A 439 28.84 -3.22 -28.23
C ALA A 439 28.18 -3.94 -29.43
N MET A 440 26.89 -3.70 -29.61
CA MET A 440 26.15 -4.27 -30.73
C MET A 440 26.65 -3.62 -32.02
N ARG A 441 27.20 -4.42 -32.95
CA ARG A 441 27.45 -3.94 -34.32
C ARG A 441 26.11 -3.50 -34.90
N ASN A 442 26.01 -2.23 -35.31
CA ASN A 442 24.83 -1.55 -35.86
C ASN A 442 23.83 -2.52 -36.52
N ASN A 443 22.88 -3.01 -35.73
CA ASN A 443 21.63 -3.52 -36.24
C ASN A 443 20.61 -2.47 -35.84
N SER A 444 20.34 -1.59 -36.80
CA SER A 444 19.29 -0.58 -36.84
C SER A 444 17.88 -1.20 -36.83
N ALA A 445 17.66 -2.23 -36.03
CA ALA A 445 16.33 -2.68 -35.66
C ALA A 445 15.87 -1.80 -34.50
N ARG A 446 15.45 -0.56 -34.82
CA ARG A 446 14.55 0.21 -33.94
C ARG A 446 13.40 -0.73 -33.59
N MET A 447 13.37 -1.26 -32.38
CA MET A 447 12.23 -2.03 -31.90
C MET A 447 11.01 -1.12 -32.04
N LYS A 448 10.05 -1.52 -32.87
CA LYS A 448 8.76 -0.83 -33.00
C LYS A 448 8.20 -0.68 -31.58
N ARG A 449 7.84 0.54 -31.17
CA ARG A 449 7.06 0.75 -29.95
C ARG A 449 5.80 -0.11 -30.08
N SER A 450 5.70 -1.18 -29.30
CA SER A 450 4.62 -2.16 -29.44
C SER A 450 3.29 -1.64 -28.92
N ASN A 451 3.26 -0.48 -28.26
CA ASN A 451 2.06 0.15 -27.73
C ASN A 451 2.11 1.67 -27.99
N VAL A 452 1.22 2.16 -28.86
CA VAL A 452 0.94 3.60 -28.96
C VAL A 452 0.11 3.97 -27.72
N SER A 453 0.56 4.98 -26.97
CA SER A 453 -0.20 5.49 -25.84
C SER A 453 -1.55 6.01 -26.32
N LEU A 454 -2.62 5.76 -25.56
CA LEU A 454 -3.91 6.37 -25.82
C LEU A 454 -3.77 7.90 -25.88
N SER A 455 -4.44 8.51 -26.85
CA SER A 455 -4.67 9.94 -26.87
C SER A 455 -5.49 10.36 -25.64
N THR A 456 -5.38 11.65 -25.28
CA THR A 456 -6.22 12.24 -24.23
C THR A 456 -7.69 11.91 -24.49
N VAL A 457 -8.21 12.12 -25.69
CA VAL A 457 -9.64 11.92 -25.94
C VAL A 457 -10.06 10.46 -25.73
N GLU A 458 -9.26 9.48 -26.15
CA GLU A 458 -9.56 8.06 -25.91
C GLU A 458 -9.57 7.71 -24.42
N LYS A 459 -8.65 8.26 -23.61
CA LYS A 459 -8.65 8.08 -22.15
C LYS A 459 -9.94 8.61 -21.53
N ALA A 460 -10.44 9.76 -22.00
CA ALA A 460 -11.65 10.38 -21.46
C ALA A 460 -12.90 9.57 -21.78
N VAL A 461 -12.99 9.07 -23.03
CA VAL A 461 -14.08 8.17 -23.44
C VAL A 461 -14.09 6.91 -22.59
N ILE A 462 -12.93 6.27 -22.40
CA ILE A 462 -12.83 5.05 -21.59
C ILE A 462 -13.23 5.31 -20.13
N LEU A 463 -12.85 6.44 -19.55
CA LEU A 463 -13.27 6.83 -18.19
C LEU A 463 -14.80 6.86 -18.05
N GLU A 464 -15.50 7.48 -19.00
CA GLU A 464 -16.97 7.51 -18.97
C GLU A 464 -17.58 6.13 -19.16
N LEU A 465 -17.05 5.32 -20.07
CA LEU A 465 -17.51 3.95 -20.26
C LEU A 465 -17.29 3.08 -19.02
N ASN A 466 -16.20 3.32 -18.28
CA ASN A 466 -15.96 2.66 -16.99
C ASN A 466 -17.03 3.05 -15.95
N ARG A 467 -17.39 4.34 -15.87
CA ARG A 467 -18.44 4.82 -14.96
C ARG A 467 -19.81 4.25 -15.28
N LEU A 468 -20.06 3.97 -16.56
CA LEU A 468 -21.31 3.37 -17.04
C LEU A 468 -21.32 1.83 -16.96
N GLY A 469 -20.23 1.20 -16.52
CA GLY A 469 -20.16 -0.25 -16.32
C GLY A 469 -20.03 -1.07 -17.61
N TYR A 470 -19.54 -0.46 -18.70
CA TYR A 470 -19.35 -1.16 -19.97
C TYR A 470 -18.26 -2.23 -19.84
N SER A 471 -18.38 -3.31 -20.63
CA SER A 471 -17.37 -4.37 -20.74
C SER A 471 -16.16 -3.93 -21.56
N ARG A 472 -15.08 -4.71 -21.50
CA ARG A 472 -13.85 -4.44 -22.28
C ARG A 472 -14.08 -4.52 -23.79
N GLU A 473 -14.95 -5.40 -24.26
CA GLU A 473 -15.26 -5.56 -25.69
C GLU A 473 -16.04 -4.33 -26.20
N GLU A 474 -17.07 -3.92 -25.48
CA GLU A 474 -17.87 -2.73 -25.83
C GLU A 474 -17.03 -1.45 -25.83
N LYS A 475 -16.06 -1.32 -24.91
CA LYS A 475 -15.08 -0.22 -24.91
C LYS A 475 -14.21 -0.22 -26.16
N ALA A 476 -13.68 -1.38 -26.53
CA ALA A 476 -12.81 -1.51 -27.70
C ALA A 476 -13.55 -1.17 -28.99
N ASP A 477 -14.80 -1.62 -29.12
CA ASP A 477 -15.63 -1.36 -30.30
C ASP A 477 -16.07 0.11 -30.37
N THR A 478 -16.40 0.72 -29.23
CA THR A 478 -16.69 2.17 -29.16
C THR A 478 -15.48 2.99 -29.62
N ILE A 479 -14.27 2.68 -29.15
CA ILE A 479 -13.04 3.38 -29.57
C ILE A 479 -12.75 3.19 -31.06
N LYS A 480 -12.96 1.99 -31.62
CA LYS A 480 -12.79 1.75 -33.07
C LYS A 480 -13.82 2.49 -33.92
N SER A 481 -15.03 2.68 -33.41
CA SER A 481 -16.14 3.35 -34.11
C SER A 481 -16.03 4.87 -34.15
N LEU A 482 -15.21 5.47 -33.27
CA LEU A 482 -14.99 6.90 -33.20
C LEU A 482 -14.03 7.34 -34.33
N SER A 483 -14.49 8.21 -35.23
CA SER A 483 -13.62 8.79 -36.24
C SER A 483 -12.70 9.87 -35.62
N SER A 484 -11.48 10.00 -36.13
CA SER A 484 -10.54 11.06 -35.72
C SER A 484 -11.08 12.49 -35.94
N GLU A 485 -12.15 12.62 -36.73
CA GLU A 485 -12.83 13.87 -37.08
C GLU A 485 -13.93 14.24 -36.09
N GLN A 486 -14.70 13.26 -35.58
CA GLN A 486 -15.70 13.45 -34.52
C GLN A 486 -15.06 13.89 -33.19
N LEU A 487 -13.81 13.49 -32.94
CA LEU A 487 -13.04 13.81 -31.73
C LEU A 487 -12.43 15.23 -31.75
N LYS A 488 -12.38 15.91 -32.91
CA LYS A 488 -11.78 17.25 -33.08
C LYS A 488 -12.74 18.41 -32.82
N ASN A 489 -14.05 18.15 -32.69
CA ASN A 489 -15.03 19.21 -32.42
C ASN A 489 -15.01 19.61 -30.95
N ASN A 490 -14.25 20.68 -30.66
CA ASN A 490 -14.07 21.36 -29.38
C ASN A 490 -15.41 21.89 -28.81
N ASN A 491 -16.19 21.02 -28.17
CA ASN A 491 -17.30 21.43 -27.31
C ASN A 491 -16.83 21.55 -25.85
N ARG A 492 -17.45 22.46 -25.08
CA ARG A 492 -17.14 22.71 -23.65
C ARG A 492 -17.11 21.44 -22.79
N GLN A 493 -17.92 20.45 -23.14
CA GLN A 493 -18.00 19.15 -22.49
C GLN A 493 -16.78 18.27 -22.78
N GLY A 494 -16.25 18.30 -24.01
CA GLY A 494 -15.00 17.63 -24.38
C GLY A 494 -13.78 18.21 -23.66
N LYS A 495 -13.77 19.54 -23.43
CA LYS A 495 -12.72 20.19 -22.62
C LYS A 495 -12.73 19.72 -21.16
N LEU A 496 -13.91 19.70 -20.52
CA LEU A 496 -14.07 19.20 -19.15
C LEU A 496 -13.64 17.73 -19.00
N LEU A 497 -13.96 16.91 -20.00
CA LEU A 497 -13.55 15.50 -20.10
C LEU A 497 -12.03 15.34 -20.24
N CYS A 498 -11.38 16.16 -21.07
CA CYS A 498 -9.92 16.20 -21.22
C CYS A 498 -9.22 16.72 -19.95
N ASP A 499 -9.80 17.70 -19.26
CA ASP A 499 -9.26 18.24 -18.00
C ASP A 499 -9.32 17.20 -16.86
N ALA A 500 -10.26 16.23 -16.92
CA ALA A 500 -10.39 15.17 -15.92
C ALA A 500 -9.32 14.05 -16.03
N ILE A 501 -8.49 14.05 -17.08
CA ILE A 501 -7.57 12.94 -17.39
C ILE A 501 -6.14 13.39 -17.70
N ASN A 502 -5.89 14.68 -17.83
CA ASN A 502 -4.58 15.25 -18.08
C ASN A 502 -4.04 15.85 -16.77
N LEU A 503 -2.82 15.46 -16.41
CA LEU A 503 -2.03 16.19 -15.41
C LEU A 503 -1.43 17.40 -16.14
N ASP A 504 -2.07 18.56 -16.09
CA ASP A 504 -1.50 19.78 -16.67
C ASP A 504 -0.19 20.13 -15.92
N PRO A 505 1.01 20.12 -16.54
CA PRO A 505 2.27 20.35 -15.84
C PRO A 505 2.50 21.80 -15.37
N ASN A 506 1.54 22.70 -15.57
CA ASN A 506 1.67 24.13 -15.29
C ASN A 506 1.89 24.47 -13.80
N LYS A 507 2.38 25.69 -13.52
CA LYS A 507 2.65 26.19 -12.14
C LYS A 507 1.47 26.02 -11.17
N ASP A 508 0.24 26.08 -11.67
CA ASP A 508 -0.98 25.86 -10.87
C ASP A 508 -1.17 24.41 -10.43
N PHE A 509 -0.70 23.43 -11.20
CA PHE A 509 -0.74 22.02 -10.81
C PHE A 509 0.31 21.71 -9.74
N LEU A 510 1.53 22.22 -9.87
CA LEU A 510 2.51 22.17 -8.78
C LEU A 510 1.98 22.86 -7.52
N ALA A 511 1.22 23.95 -7.65
CA ALA A 511 0.54 24.60 -6.53
C ALA A 511 -0.61 23.74 -5.95
N ARG A 512 -1.37 23.02 -6.79
CA ARG A 512 -2.43 22.08 -6.41
C ARG A 512 -1.88 20.83 -5.75
N ILE A 513 -0.85 20.18 -6.28
CA ILE A 513 -0.13 19.08 -5.63
C ILE A 513 0.49 19.57 -4.32
N LYS A 514 1.11 20.75 -4.28
CA LYS A 514 1.58 21.36 -3.02
C LYS A 514 0.44 21.64 -2.05
N LYS A 515 -0.77 21.90 -2.52
CA LYS A 515 -1.96 22.09 -1.69
C LYS A 515 -2.50 20.75 -1.18
N LEU A 516 -2.61 19.73 -2.04
CA LEU A 516 -3.00 18.36 -1.70
C LEU A 516 -2.00 17.70 -0.75
N CYS A 517 -0.70 17.80 -1.02
CA CYS A 517 0.35 17.37 -0.10
C CYS A 517 0.29 18.16 1.22
N ARG A 518 -0.01 19.47 1.21
CA ARG A 518 -0.26 20.23 2.44
C ARG A 518 -1.51 19.74 3.17
N GLU A 519 -2.63 19.52 2.49
CA GLU A 519 -3.88 19.05 3.09
C GLU A 519 -3.74 17.63 3.68
N VAL A 520 -2.92 16.78 3.07
CA VAL A 520 -2.56 15.42 3.54
C VAL A 520 -1.49 15.46 4.67
N CYS A 521 -0.57 16.43 4.65
CA CYS A 521 0.44 16.63 5.71
C CYS A 521 -0.11 17.38 6.94
N ASP A 522 -1.03 18.32 6.75
CA ASP A 522 -1.63 19.19 7.78
C ASP A 522 -2.78 18.48 8.53
N SER A 523 -3.18 17.28 8.12
CA SER A 523 -4.06 16.38 8.90
C SER A 523 -3.37 15.70 10.11
N ASN A 524 -2.22 16.23 10.55
CA ASN A 524 -1.54 16.04 11.84
C ASN A 524 -1.18 14.61 12.28
N ASN A 525 0.00 14.13 11.85
CA ASN A 525 1.14 13.90 12.75
C ASN A 525 2.39 13.67 11.86
N VAL A 526 3.14 14.75 11.64
CA VAL A 526 4.28 14.81 10.70
C VAL A 526 5.50 14.16 11.34
N SER A 527 5.90 13.00 10.82
CA SER A 527 7.20 12.38 11.08
C SER A 527 8.33 13.33 10.64
N PRO A 528 9.54 13.30 11.22
CA PRO A 528 10.71 14.01 10.71
C PRO A 528 10.96 13.80 9.20
N VAL A 529 10.49 12.68 8.64
CA VAL A 529 10.53 12.33 7.20
C VAL A 529 9.53 13.17 6.37
N ASP A 530 8.34 13.46 6.90
CA ASP A 530 7.36 14.36 6.25
C ASP A 530 7.79 15.83 6.37
N ARG A 531 8.52 16.17 7.45
CA ARG A 531 9.17 17.48 7.61
C ARG A 531 10.33 17.66 6.62
N SER A 532 10.95 16.56 6.18
CA SER A 532 11.89 16.56 5.05
C SER A 532 11.15 16.92 3.75
N LEU A 533 10.07 16.23 3.37
CA LEU A 533 9.22 16.55 2.20
C LEU A 533 8.65 17.99 2.22
N TYR A 534 8.34 18.53 3.39
CA TYR A 534 7.84 19.90 3.58
C TYR A 534 8.95 20.97 3.48
N ASN A 535 10.13 20.74 4.08
CA ASN A 535 11.30 21.62 3.94
C ASN A 535 11.92 21.52 2.54
N PHE A 536 11.76 20.38 1.88
CA PHE A 536 12.14 20.11 0.50
C PHE A 536 11.45 21.07 -0.48
N ASN A 537 10.17 21.37 -0.24
CA ASN A 537 9.32 22.14 -1.15
C ASN A 537 9.36 23.67 -0.96
N ARG A 538 9.91 24.15 0.16
CA ARG A 538 9.92 25.59 0.50
C ARG A 538 11.08 26.38 -0.12
N ARG A 539 12.11 25.71 -0.66
CA ARG A 539 13.37 26.37 -1.05
C ARG A 539 13.65 26.60 -2.54
N MET A 540 12.83 26.14 -3.50
CA MET A 540 13.14 26.41 -4.91
C MET A 540 11.90 26.79 -5.75
N LYS A 541 11.84 28.09 -6.06
CA LYS A 541 11.17 28.66 -7.24
C LYS A 541 12.20 28.59 -8.37
N ALA A 542 11.79 28.01 -9.50
CA ALA A 542 12.55 27.84 -10.75
C ALA A 542 13.64 26.74 -10.71
N ASN A 543 13.55 25.81 -11.67
CA ASN A 543 14.55 24.78 -12.02
C ASN A 543 14.70 23.55 -11.11
N CYS A 544 13.61 22.84 -10.82
CA CYS A 544 13.71 21.56 -10.10
C CYS A 544 14.23 20.44 -11.02
N THR A 545 15.46 20.00 -10.81
CA THR A 545 16.06 18.80 -11.43
C THR A 545 15.92 17.61 -10.48
N TYR A 546 15.78 16.40 -11.03
CA TYR A 546 15.53 15.12 -10.32
C TYR A 546 16.45 14.76 -9.12
N ASP A 547 17.55 15.49 -8.87
CA ASP A 547 18.41 15.25 -7.68
C ASP A 547 17.70 15.65 -6.39
N GLU A 548 16.68 16.48 -6.54
CA GLU A 548 15.92 17.06 -5.47
C GLU A 548 14.83 16.09 -4.96
N LEU A 549 14.04 15.45 -5.83
CA LEU A 549 12.99 14.47 -5.43
C LEU A 549 13.50 13.26 -4.61
N MET A 550 14.81 13.00 -4.64
CA MET A 550 15.46 11.82 -4.07
C MET A 550 15.97 12.01 -2.63
N GLY A 551 15.82 13.20 -2.02
CA GLY A 551 16.25 13.48 -0.65
C GLY A 551 17.78 13.59 -0.48
N GLU A 552 18.28 14.79 -0.20
CA GLU A 552 19.72 15.02 0.00
C GLU A 552 20.26 14.42 1.31
N SER A 553 20.96 13.29 1.18
CA SER A 553 22.37 13.09 1.55
C SER A 553 22.81 11.65 1.22
N TYR A 554 21.88 10.71 1.34
CA TYR A 554 22.11 9.28 1.15
C TYR A 554 22.32 8.90 -0.32
N ILE A 555 21.46 9.39 -1.22
CA ILE A 555 21.51 9.04 -2.65
C ILE A 555 22.64 9.76 -3.40
N LYS A 556 23.06 10.94 -2.94
CA LYS A 556 24.28 11.59 -3.49
C LYS A 556 25.53 10.76 -3.24
N ASN A 557 25.66 10.09 -2.09
CA ASN A 557 26.79 9.21 -1.79
C ASN A 557 26.75 7.89 -2.60
N LEU A 558 25.56 7.33 -2.83
CA LEU A 558 25.34 6.18 -3.72
C LEU A 558 25.65 6.48 -5.20
N LEU A 559 25.22 7.64 -5.71
CA LEU A 559 25.43 8.02 -7.11
C LEU A 559 26.88 8.47 -7.41
N SER A 560 27.62 8.93 -6.40
CA SER A 560 29.04 9.32 -6.52
C SER A 560 30.04 8.19 -6.27
N SER A 561 29.61 7.07 -5.69
CA SER A 561 30.45 5.88 -5.49
C SER A 561 30.41 4.90 -6.67
N SER A 562 29.64 5.23 -7.73
CA SER A 562 29.47 4.41 -8.94
C SER A 562 30.32 4.90 -10.14
N SER A 563 31.29 5.79 -9.91
CA SER A 563 32.26 6.21 -10.93
C SER A 563 33.49 5.31 -10.98
#